data_AF-A0A4Y6UTD8-F1
#
_entry.id   AF-A0A4Y6UTD8-F1
#
_cell.length_a   1.000
_cell.length_b   1.000
_cell.length_c   1.000
_cell.angle_alpha   90.00
_cell.angle_beta   90.00
_cell.angle_gamma   90.00
#
_symmetry.space_group_name_H-M   'P 1'
#
loop_
_entity.id
_entity.type
_entity.pdbx_description
1 polymer ?
#
loop_
_entity_poly.entity_id
_entity_poly.type
_entity_poly.pdbx_seq_one_letter_code
_entity_poly.pdbx_strand_id
1 'polypeptide(L)'
;MKDTGMIRSLDSLGRIVIPSEIRGTRNIEIGDSLEFFVTDDGMLVMRKYKSTECAFCRTLDSVVYYKDQFVCGACLQELKHAPVVPVQQAAPIEESTSKKRIRVSDMLPRLEQALIDHPEASQSEIAQMLGISQSRVSQLKKQLKYKS
;
A
#
# COMPACT_ATOMS: atom_id res chain seq x y z
N MET A 1 -26.12 -17.47 -6.85
CA MET A 1 -25.55 -16.31 -6.12
C MET A 1 -25.31 -16.71 -4.68
N LYS A 2 -24.19 -16.31 -4.07
CA LYS A 2 -24.02 -16.45 -2.61
C LYS A 2 -24.59 -15.20 -1.98
N ASP A 3 -25.76 -15.33 -1.35
CA ASP A 3 -26.35 -14.24 -0.61
C ASP A 3 -25.59 -14.09 0.71
N THR A 4 -25.02 -12.90 0.93
CA THR A 4 -24.26 -12.63 2.16
C THR A 4 -25.11 -11.93 3.20
N GLY A 5 -26.33 -11.48 2.84
CA GLY A 5 -27.23 -10.75 3.74
C GLY A 5 -26.65 -9.46 4.33
N MET A 6 -25.51 -8.99 3.83
CA MET A 6 -24.81 -7.82 4.37
C MET A 6 -25.42 -6.53 3.81
N ILE A 7 -26.01 -5.72 4.68
CA ILE A 7 -26.60 -4.42 4.33
C ILE A 7 -25.66 -3.30 4.79
N ARG A 8 -25.40 -2.33 3.90
CA ARG A 8 -24.63 -1.12 4.20
C ARG A 8 -25.36 0.10 3.65
N SER A 9 -25.51 1.10 4.50
CA SER A 9 -26.00 2.42 4.09
C SER A 9 -24.91 3.20 3.38
N LEU A 10 -25.33 4.16 2.56
CA LEU A 10 -24.44 5.16 1.99
C LEU A 10 -23.96 6.13 3.08
N ASP A 11 -22.75 6.66 2.90
CA ASP A 11 -22.31 7.78 3.72
C ASP A 11 -22.91 9.12 3.25
N SER A 12 -22.53 10.22 3.90
CA SER A 12 -23.01 11.57 3.59
C SER A 12 -22.65 12.06 2.18
N LEU A 13 -21.71 11.40 1.50
CA LEU A 13 -21.26 11.73 0.15
C LEU A 13 -21.79 10.74 -0.90
N GLY A 14 -22.61 9.78 -0.50
CA GLY A 14 -23.14 8.76 -1.40
C GLY A 14 -22.16 7.63 -1.74
N ARG A 15 -21.11 7.42 -0.92
CA ARG A 15 -20.16 6.31 -1.08
C ARG A 15 -20.66 5.08 -0.32
N ILE A 16 -20.37 3.89 -0.85
CA ILE A 16 -20.64 2.61 -0.18
C ILE A 16 -19.35 2.03 0.40
N VAL A 17 -19.43 1.52 1.64
CA VAL A 17 -18.30 0.84 2.28
C VAL A 17 -18.35 -0.65 1.98
N ILE A 18 -17.27 -1.19 1.40
CA ILE A 18 -17.13 -2.63 1.15
C ILE A 18 -16.61 -3.31 2.43
N PRO A 19 -17.36 -4.26 3.04
CA PRO A 19 -16.93 -5.00 4.22
C PRO A 19 -15.57 -5.70 4.02
N SER A 20 -14.79 -5.82 5.10
CA SER A 20 -13.46 -6.47 5.09
C SER A 20 -13.50 -7.91 4.58
N GLU A 21 -14.57 -8.63 4.87
CA GLU A 21 -14.76 -10.03 4.49
C GLU A 21 -14.87 -10.18 2.97
N ILE A 22 -15.64 -9.28 2.33
CA ILE A 22 -15.76 -9.22 0.87
C ILE A 22 -14.42 -8.82 0.25
N ARG A 23 -13.74 -7.82 0.83
CA ARG A 23 -12.42 -7.39 0.35
C ARG A 23 -11.40 -8.52 0.39
N GLY A 24 -11.33 -9.27 1.49
CA GLY A 24 -10.42 -10.41 1.62
C GLY A 24 -10.77 -11.54 0.64
N THR A 25 -12.05 -11.90 0.53
CA THR A 25 -12.48 -13.00 -0.36
C THR A 25 -12.32 -12.66 -1.84
N ARG A 26 -12.41 -11.37 -2.21
CA ARG A 26 -12.27 -10.88 -3.60
C ARG A 26 -10.92 -10.25 -3.88
N ASN A 27 -9.97 -10.34 -2.95
CA ASN A 27 -8.63 -9.76 -3.03
C ASN A 27 -8.63 -8.29 -3.49
N ILE A 28 -9.48 -7.48 -2.84
CA ILE A 28 -9.62 -6.04 -3.11
C ILE A 28 -8.84 -5.26 -2.06
N GLU A 29 -7.79 -4.58 -2.48
CA GLU A 29 -6.91 -3.77 -1.65
C GLU A 29 -7.23 -2.27 -1.77
N ILE A 30 -6.62 -1.48 -0.88
CA ILE A 30 -6.77 -0.03 -0.90
C ILE A 30 -6.07 0.51 -2.16
N GLY A 31 -6.81 1.25 -2.98
CA GLY A 31 -6.31 1.80 -4.24
C GLY A 31 -6.66 0.98 -5.48
N ASP A 32 -7.23 -0.21 -5.32
CA ASP A 32 -7.73 -0.99 -6.45
C ASP A 32 -8.89 -0.28 -7.16
N SER A 33 -8.82 -0.24 -8.49
CA SER A 33 -9.93 0.21 -9.33
C SER A 33 -11.00 -0.86 -9.42
N LEU A 34 -12.27 -0.45 -9.27
CA LEU A 34 -13.43 -1.31 -9.41
C LEU A 34 -14.30 -0.83 -10.56
N GLU A 35 -14.87 -1.78 -11.28
CA GLU A 35 -15.81 -1.54 -12.37
C GLU A 35 -17.22 -1.94 -11.92
N PHE A 36 -18.19 -1.09 -12.21
CA PHE A 36 -19.60 -1.27 -11.84
C PHE A 36 -20.44 -1.57 -13.08
N PHE A 37 -21.35 -2.52 -12.94
CA PHE A 37 -22.28 -2.96 -13.96
C PHE A 37 -23.69 -2.98 -13.40
N VAL A 38 -24.67 -2.69 -14.25
CA VAL A 38 -26.09 -2.92 -13.95
C VAL A 38 -26.55 -4.04 -14.88
N THR A 39 -27.07 -5.11 -14.31
CA THR A 39 -27.64 -6.24 -15.07
C THR A 39 -29.06 -5.91 -15.53
N ASP A 40 -29.60 -6.70 -16.47
CA ASP A 40 -30.93 -6.46 -17.05
C ASP A 40 -32.08 -6.52 -16.03
N ASP A 41 -31.89 -7.27 -14.94
CA ASP A 41 -32.80 -7.35 -13.80
C ASP A 41 -32.57 -6.24 -12.75
N GLY A 42 -31.74 -5.25 -13.06
CA GLY A 42 -31.51 -4.06 -12.25
C GLY A 42 -30.55 -4.26 -11.08
N MET A 43 -29.84 -5.39 -10.99
CA MET A 43 -28.86 -5.61 -9.93
C MET A 43 -27.55 -4.88 -10.21
N LEU A 44 -27.01 -4.23 -9.18
CA LEU A 44 -25.68 -3.64 -9.24
C LEU A 44 -24.62 -4.72 -8.96
N VAL A 45 -23.75 -4.96 -9.93
CA VAL A 45 -22.63 -5.91 -9.84
C VAL A 45 -21.32 -5.13 -9.95
N MET A 46 -20.32 -5.52 -9.16
CA MET A 46 -18.98 -4.93 -9.26
C MET A 46 -17.90 -6.00 -9.39
N ARG A 47 -16.79 -5.66 -10.07
CA ARG A 47 -15.59 -6.51 -10.18
C ARG A 47 -14.32 -5.66 -10.12
N LYS A 48 -13.17 -6.29 -9.86
CA LYS A 48 -11.87 -5.62 -10.03
C LYS A 48 -11.73 -5.19 -11.49
N TYR A 49 -11.43 -3.92 -11.68
CA TYR A 49 -11.13 -3.39 -13.01
C TYR A 49 -9.84 -4.05 -13.49
N LYS A 50 -9.94 -4.76 -14.62
CA LYS A 50 -8.77 -5.24 -15.35
C LYS A 50 -8.58 -4.26 -16.50
N SER A 51 -7.52 -3.46 -16.43
CA SER A 51 -7.18 -2.60 -17.56
C SER A 51 -6.91 -3.47 -18.77
N THR A 52 -7.43 -3.06 -19.92
CA THR A 52 -7.12 -3.68 -21.22
C THR A 52 -5.73 -3.29 -21.71
N GLU A 53 -5.02 -2.45 -20.96
CA GLU A 53 -3.68 -1.99 -21.27
C GLU A 53 -2.63 -3.08 -20.98
N CYS A 54 -1.52 -3.03 -21.70
CA CYS A 54 -0.39 -3.90 -21.45
C CYS A 54 0.12 -3.75 -20.01
N ALA A 55 0.25 -4.85 -19.27
CA ALA A 55 0.73 -4.89 -17.90
C ALA A 55 2.14 -4.29 -17.72
N PHE A 56 2.94 -4.24 -18.77
CA PHE A 56 4.33 -3.75 -18.73
C PHE A 56 4.45 -2.28 -19.16
N CYS A 57 3.88 -1.93 -20.32
CA CYS A 57 4.08 -0.61 -20.93
C CYS A 57 2.83 0.28 -20.96
N ARG A 58 1.67 -0.23 -20.50
CA ARG A 58 0.37 0.46 -20.48
C ARG A 58 -0.16 0.90 -21.85
N THR A 59 0.36 0.32 -22.93
CA THR A 59 -0.17 0.49 -24.29
C THR A 59 -1.47 -0.30 -24.49
N LEU A 60 -2.43 0.27 -25.23
CA LEU A 60 -3.67 -0.39 -25.64
C LEU A 60 -3.56 -1.08 -27.02
N ASP A 61 -2.51 -0.78 -27.78
CA ASP A 61 -2.30 -1.36 -29.12
C ASP A 61 -1.82 -2.80 -29.06
N SER A 62 -2.46 -3.65 -29.88
CA SER A 62 -2.08 -5.06 -30.09
C SER A 62 -1.90 -5.85 -28.79
N VAL A 63 -2.75 -5.58 -27.80
CA VAL A 63 -2.81 -6.28 -26.51
C VAL A 63 -3.48 -7.64 -26.66
N VAL A 64 -2.83 -8.66 -26.11
CA VAL A 64 -3.30 -10.04 -26.08
C VAL A 64 -3.53 -10.45 -24.62
N TYR A 65 -4.62 -11.15 -24.36
CA TYR A 65 -4.93 -11.66 -23.03
C TYR A 65 -4.20 -12.97 -22.75
N TYR A 66 -3.43 -13.02 -21.66
CA TYR A 66 -2.68 -14.20 -21.24
C TYR A 66 -2.56 -14.26 -19.71
N LYS A 67 -2.94 -15.39 -19.11
CA LYS A 67 -2.86 -15.65 -17.66
C LYS A 67 -3.35 -14.47 -16.79
N ASP A 68 -4.57 -14.01 -17.07
CA ASP A 68 -5.24 -12.90 -16.37
C ASP A 68 -4.65 -11.50 -16.56
N GLN A 69 -3.68 -11.33 -17.47
CA GLN A 69 -3.08 -10.04 -17.80
C GLN A 69 -3.18 -9.75 -19.29
N PHE A 70 -3.24 -8.47 -19.65
CA PHE A 70 -3.10 -8.03 -21.03
C PHE A 70 -1.65 -7.69 -21.31
N VAL A 71 -1.11 -8.13 -22.45
CA VAL A 71 0.28 -7.90 -22.85
C VAL A 71 0.32 -7.53 -24.32
N CYS A 72 0.93 -6.40 -24.69
CA CYS A 72 1.06 -6.00 -26.08
C CYS A 72 2.09 -6.87 -26.82
N GLY A 73 1.96 -6.92 -28.15
CA GLY A 73 2.88 -7.64 -29.02
C GLY A 73 4.36 -7.24 -28.83
N ALA A 74 4.63 -5.95 -28.58
CA ALA A 74 5.99 -5.46 -28.33
C ALA A 74 6.61 -6.09 -27.06
N CYS A 75 5.92 -6.01 -25.92
CA CYS A 75 6.39 -6.62 -24.67
C CYS A 75 6.47 -8.16 -24.77
N LEU A 76 5.60 -8.80 -25.56
CA LEU A 76 5.66 -10.23 -25.78
C LEU A 76 6.91 -10.64 -26.58
N GLN A 77 7.36 -9.81 -27.53
CA GLN A 77 8.62 -10.03 -28.26
C GLN A 77 9.84 -9.78 -27.38
N GLU A 78 9.81 -8.75 -26.54
CA GLU A 78 10.86 -8.51 -25.54
C GLU A 78 10.97 -9.70 -24.58
N LEU A 79 9.86 -10.26 -24.10
CA LEU A 79 9.85 -11.44 -23.24
C LEU A 79 10.43 -12.69 -23.89
N LYS A 80 10.26 -12.86 -25.21
CA LYS A 80 10.85 -14.00 -25.95
C LYS A 80 12.37 -13.92 -26.07
N HIS A 81 12.90 -12.71 -26.18
CA HIS A 81 14.34 -12.46 -26.36
C HIS A 81 15.02 -12.00 -25.07
N ALA A 82 14.25 -11.85 -23.99
CA ALA A 82 14.78 -11.47 -22.69
C ALA A 82 15.81 -12.52 -22.28
N PRO A 83 17.08 -12.12 -22.03
CA PRO A 83 18.01 -13.04 -21.42
C PRO A 83 17.39 -13.48 -20.11
N VAL A 84 17.31 -14.80 -19.88
CA VAL A 84 16.96 -15.34 -18.58
C VAL A 84 18.12 -14.96 -17.66
N VAL A 85 18.05 -13.74 -17.12
CA VAL A 85 18.89 -13.38 -15.99
C VAL A 85 18.37 -14.29 -14.89
N PRO A 86 19.22 -15.14 -14.29
CA PRO A 86 18.86 -15.77 -13.03
C PRO A 86 18.34 -14.64 -12.16
N VAL A 87 17.14 -14.79 -11.60
CA VAL A 87 16.70 -13.91 -10.53
C VAL A 87 17.84 -13.98 -9.52
N GLN A 88 18.72 -12.98 -9.54
CA GLN A 88 19.62 -12.72 -8.44
C GLN A 88 18.62 -12.59 -7.33
N GLN A 89 18.62 -13.59 -6.45
CA GLN A 89 17.80 -13.63 -5.26
C GLN A 89 17.72 -12.19 -4.82
N ALA A 90 16.54 -11.57 -4.95
CA ALA A 90 16.36 -10.22 -4.45
C ALA A 90 16.98 -10.28 -3.08
N ALA A 91 18.11 -9.55 -2.89
CA ALA A 91 18.94 -9.63 -1.69
C ALA A 91 17.96 -9.82 -0.56
N PRO A 92 18.05 -10.97 0.17
CA PRO A 92 16.91 -11.59 0.84
C PRO A 92 16.04 -10.47 1.30
N ILE A 93 14.82 -10.34 0.75
CA ILE A 93 13.83 -9.42 1.34
C ILE A 93 14.01 -9.75 2.79
N GLU A 94 14.62 -8.83 3.55
CA GLU A 94 14.78 -9.07 4.96
C GLU A 94 13.35 -9.33 5.32
N GLU A 95 13.05 -10.58 5.70
CA GLU A 95 11.81 -10.87 6.36
C GLU A 95 11.69 -9.68 7.28
N SER A 96 10.62 -8.90 7.10
CA SER A 96 10.27 -7.94 8.10
C SER A 96 10.05 -8.82 9.32
N THR A 97 11.14 -9.12 10.02
CA THR A 97 11.26 -10.02 11.15
C THR A 97 10.48 -9.24 12.14
N SER A 98 9.18 -9.53 12.15
CA SER A 98 8.13 -8.91 12.94
C SER A 98 8.63 -7.58 13.46
N LYS A 99 8.67 -6.49 12.64
CA LYS A 99 9.26 -5.19 13.03
C LYS A 99 8.91 -5.01 14.49
N LYS A 100 9.88 -5.29 15.38
CA LYS A 100 9.61 -5.37 16.80
C LYS A 100 9.19 -3.95 17.07
N ARG A 101 7.89 -3.71 17.30
CA ARG A 101 7.37 -2.36 17.53
C ARG A 101 8.27 -1.80 18.62
N ILE A 102 9.22 -0.95 18.25
CA ILE A 102 10.14 -0.35 19.21
C ILE A 102 9.19 0.38 20.13
N ARG A 103 9.07 -0.11 21.37
CA ARG A 103 8.07 0.40 22.29
C ARG A 103 8.38 1.87 22.48
N VAL A 104 7.33 2.69 22.48
CA VAL A 104 7.44 4.15 22.68
C VAL A 104 8.25 4.48 23.94
N SER A 105 8.24 3.59 24.94
CA SER A 105 9.05 3.66 26.17
C SER A 105 10.56 3.79 25.92
N ASP A 106 11.07 3.19 24.84
CA ASP A 106 12.51 3.07 24.61
C ASP A 106 13.04 4.24 23.74
N MET A 107 12.14 5.04 23.19
CA MET A 107 12.46 6.15 22.27
C MET A 107 12.60 7.50 22.98
N LEU A 108 11.92 7.69 24.12
CA LEU A 108 12.03 8.91 24.94
C LEU A 108 13.45 9.15 25.48
N PRO A 109 14.14 8.18 26.13
CA PRO A 109 15.49 8.42 26.64
C PRO A 109 16.50 8.68 25.52
N ARG A 110 16.30 8.08 24.34
CA ARG A 110 17.16 8.33 23.16
C ARG A 110 16.97 9.75 22.60
N LEU A 111 15.75 10.28 22.67
CA LEU A 111 15.47 11.65 22.29
C LEU A 111 16.03 12.65 23.30
N GLU A 112 15.90 12.38 24.61
CA GLU A 112 16.49 13.21 25.66
C GLU A 112 18.01 13.32 25.49
N GLN A 113 18.69 12.18 25.30
CA GLN A 113 20.13 12.16 25.08
C GLN A 113 20.53 12.95 23.83
N ALA A 114 19.82 12.77 22.71
CA ALA A 114 20.09 13.50 21.47
C ALA A 114 19.90 15.02 21.60
N LEU A 115 19.02 15.48 22.51
CA LEU A 115 18.83 16.90 22.79
C LEU A 115 19.92 17.49 23.69
N ILE A 116 20.53 16.68 24.54
CA ILE A 116 21.67 17.07 25.38
C ILE A 116 22.94 17.14 24.53
N ASP A 117 23.18 16.12 23.71
CA ASP A 117 24.38 16.01 22.87
C ASP A 117 24.40 17.05 21.73
N HIS A 118 23.23 17.48 21.28
CA HIS A 118 23.07 18.41 20.17
C HIS A 118 22.03 19.51 20.47
N PRO A 119 22.36 20.52 21.30
CA PRO A 119 21.41 21.56 21.72
C PRO A 119 20.95 22.47 20.57
N GLU A 120 21.78 22.66 19.55
CA GLU A 120 21.51 23.51 18.37
C GLU A 120 20.83 22.74 17.22
N ALA A 121 20.69 21.40 17.32
CA ALA A 121 20.14 20.61 16.23
C ALA A 121 18.65 20.86 16.02
N SER A 122 18.27 21.06 14.76
CA SER A 122 16.89 21.16 14.32
C SER A 122 16.14 19.84 14.55
N GLN A 123 14.81 19.91 14.60
CA GLN A 123 13.99 18.70 14.73
C GLN A 123 14.16 17.73 13.56
N SER A 124 14.57 18.22 12.38
CA SER A 124 14.82 17.39 11.20
C SER A 124 16.13 16.62 11.33
N GLU A 125 17.18 17.27 11.83
CA GLU A 125 18.48 16.62 12.07
C GLU A 125 18.36 15.56 13.16
N ILE A 126 17.63 15.85 14.24
CA ILE A 126 17.34 14.88 15.30
C ILE A 126 16.52 13.69 14.77
N ALA A 127 15.58 13.95 13.87
CA ALA A 127 14.79 12.89 13.23
C ALA A 127 15.67 11.96 12.40
N GLN A 128 16.59 12.52 11.62
CA GLN A 128 17.55 11.77 10.82
C GLN A 128 18.49 10.93 11.70
N MET A 129 19.02 11.50 12.79
CA MET A 129 19.88 10.80 13.74
C MET A 129 19.17 9.63 14.45
N LEU A 130 17.89 9.81 14.78
CA LEU A 130 17.10 8.79 15.49
C LEU A 130 16.40 7.79 14.57
N GLY A 131 16.50 7.96 13.25
CA GLY A 131 15.82 7.10 12.27
C GLY A 131 14.29 7.16 12.37
N ILE A 132 13.74 8.29 12.79
CA ILE A 132 12.29 8.52 12.95
C ILE A 132 11.84 9.74 12.13
N SER A 133 10.53 9.96 12.01
CA SER A 133 10.03 11.15 11.30
C SER A 133 10.12 12.41 12.16
N GLN A 134 10.28 13.57 11.50
CA GLN A 134 10.30 14.88 12.17
C GLN A 134 9.00 15.15 12.97
N SER A 135 7.86 14.72 12.45
CA SER A 135 6.57 14.82 13.17
C SER A 135 6.57 13.99 14.46
N ARG A 136 7.25 12.82 14.45
CA ARG A 136 7.38 11.97 15.64
C ARG A 136 8.28 12.60 16.70
N VAL A 137 9.36 13.27 16.30
CA VAL A 137 10.22 14.08 17.20
C VAL A 137 9.40 15.19 17.87
N SER A 138 8.58 15.91 17.10
CA SER A 138 7.72 16.98 17.63
C SER A 138 6.72 16.46 18.68
N GLN A 139 6.09 15.31 18.44
CA GLN A 139 5.18 14.67 19.39
C GLN A 139 5.89 14.22 20.68
N LEU A 140 7.06 13.60 20.56
CA LEU A 140 7.84 13.15 21.72
C LEU A 140 8.36 14.34 22.55
N LYS A 141 8.83 15.42 21.89
CA LYS A 141 9.18 16.69 22.57
C LYS A 141 8.01 17.27 23.37
N LYS A 142 6.78 17.21 22.84
CA LYS A 142 5.58 17.63 23.58
C LYS A 142 5.36 16.75 24.81
N GLN A 143 5.46 15.43 24.68
CA GLN A 143 5.29 14.50 25.80
C GLN A 143 6.30 14.71 26.93
N LEU A 144 7.55 15.09 26.62
CA LEU A 144 8.55 15.47 27.63
C LEU A 144 8.16 16.72 28.40
N LYS A 145 7.67 17.76 27.71
CA LYS A 145 7.20 19.01 28.34
C LYS A 145 6.01 18.83 29.29
N TYR A 146 5.19 17.79 29.10
CA TYR A 146 4.06 17.49 29.98
C TYR A 146 4.42 16.57 31.15
N LYS A 147 5.65 16.04 31.19
CA LYS A 147 6.13 15.10 32.21
C LYS A 147 7.11 15.73 33.21
N SER A 148 7.60 16.95 32.92
CA SER A 148 8.29 17.86 33.85
C SER A 148 7.28 18.77 34.54
#